data_AF-A0A8B6LXK5-F1
#
_entry.id   AF-A0A8B6LXK5-F1
#
_cell.length_a   1.000
_cell.length_b   1.000
_cell.length_c   1.000
_cell.angle_alpha   90.00
_cell.angle_beta   90.00
_cell.angle_gamma   90.00
#
_symmetry.space_group_name_H-M   'P 1'
#
loop_
_entity.id
_entity.type
_entity.pdbx_description
1 polymer ?
#
loop_
_entity_poly.entity_id
_entity_poly.type
_entity_poly.pdbx_seq_one_letter_code
_entity_poly.pdbx_strand_id
1 'polypeptide(L)'
;MAASTSSVLPAEIERLTRDLPSFSATKLASGMQKVTSTVMARGAVVITRHEQPSMVLMSVERYLKLEQASEPNLEALTHRFDDMFAHMQGEAAAQAMVAAFALNPAELGEAAVAQAVPAARR
;
A
#
# COMPACT_ATOMS: atom_id res chain seq x y z
N MET A 1 4.73 -13.34 -9.59
CA MET A 1 3.44 -12.65 -9.39
C MET A 1 3.37 -11.55 -10.43
N ALA A 2 2.47 -11.66 -11.40
CA ALA A 2 2.30 -10.62 -12.42
C ALA A 2 1.70 -9.38 -11.75
N ALA A 3 2.42 -8.26 -11.76
CA ALA A 3 1.86 -6.99 -11.35
C ALA A 3 0.68 -6.69 -12.27
N SER A 4 -0.53 -6.78 -11.74
CA SER A 4 -1.73 -6.32 -12.42
C SER A 4 -1.53 -4.85 -12.72
N THR A 5 -1.27 -4.52 -13.98
CA THR A 5 -1.25 -3.15 -14.47
C THR A 5 -2.68 -2.64 -14.42
N SER A 6 -3.10 -2.15 -13.24
CA SER A 6 -4.28 -1.30 -13.15
C SER A 6 -4.07 -0.15 -14.12
N SER A 7 -4.87 -0.14 -15.18
CA SER A 7 -4.93 0.96 -16.12
C SER A 7 -5.35 2.20 -15.34
N VAL A 8 -4.37 3.00 -14.92
CA VAL A 8 -4.64 4.28 -14.24
C VAL A 8 -5.39 5.15 -15.24
N LEU A 9 -6.60 5.57 -14.87
CA LEU A 9 -7.45 6.36 -15.76
C LEU A 9 -6.74 7.70 -16.05
N PRO A 10 -6.86 8.27 -17.26
CA PRO A 10 -6.19 9.53 -17.61
C PRO A 10 -6.43 10.68 -16.61
N ALA A 11 -7.64 10.78 -16.07
CA ALA A 11 -7.99 11.78 -15.06
C ALA A 11 -7.26 11.58 -13.72
N GLU A 12 -6.94 10.34 -13.36
CA GLU A 12 -6.19 10.01 -12.16
C GLU A 12 -4.70 10.37 -12.33
N ILE A 13 -4.14 10.13 -13.52
CA ILE A 13 -2.79 10.58 -13.87
C ILE A 13 -2.69 12.10 -13.75
N GLU A 14 -3.62 12.85 -14.33
CA GLU A 14 -3.63 14.32 -14.24
C GLU A 14 -3.73 14.81 -12.78
N ARG A 15 -4.59 14.17 -11.97
CA ARG A 15 -4.72 14.52 -10.56
C ARG A 15 -3.43 14.28 -9.78
N LEU A 16 -2.80 13.13 -9.98
CA LEU A 16 -1.58 12.73 -9.25
C LEU A 16 -0.34 13.52 -9.69
N THR A 17 -0.36 14.10 -10.90
CA THR A 17 0.79 14.81 -11.49
C THR A 17 0.70 16.33 -11.40
N ARG A 18 -0.45 16.89 -10.98
CA ARG A 18 -0.74 18.33 -10.99
C ARG A 18 0.30 19.19 -10.26
N ASP A 19 0.84 18.67 -9.16
CA ASP A 19 1.76 19.43 -8.30
C ASP A 19 3.23 19.29 -8.72
N LEU A 20 3.51 18.48 -9.73
CA LEU A 20 4.86 18.32 -10.27
C LEU A 20 5.15 19.37 -11.36
N PRO A 21 6.37 19.92 -11.42
CA PRO A 21 6.80 20.72 -12.55
C PRO A 21 6.64 19.92 -13.86
N SER A 22 6.14 20.56 -14.90
CA SER A 22 5.85 19.91 -16.18
C SER A 22 6.66 20.51 -17.33
N PHE A 23 7.14 19.65 -18.23
CA PHE A 23 7.86 20.03 -19.45
C PHE A 23 7.31 19.24 -20.64
N SER A 24 7.21 19.86 -21.81
CA SER A 24 6.89 19.11 -23.03
C SER A 24 8.07 18.25 -23.47
N ALA A 25 7.79 17.18 -24.23
CA ALA A 25 8.81 16.34 -24.85
C ALA A 25 9.80 17.16 -25.72
N THR A 26 9.30 18.17 -26.43
CA THR A 26 10.14 19.10 -27.21
C THR A 26 11.07 19.92 -26.30
N LYS A 27 10.59 20.34 -25.12
CA LYS A 27 11.41 21.08 -24.16
C LYS A 27 12.45 20.21 -23.49
N LEU A 28 12.14 18.92 -23.26
CA LEU A 28 13.12 17.93 -22.81
C LEU A 28 14.25 17.77 -23.83
N ALA A 29 13.91 17.58 -25.12
CA ALA A 29 14.89 17.38 -26.18
C ALA A 29 15.80 18.59 -26.40
N SER A 30 15.24 19.81 -26.35
CA SER A 30 15.98 21.06 -26.61
C SER A 30 16.61 21.71 -25.38
N GLY A 31 16.19 21.31 -24.17
CA GLY A 31 16.48 22.01 -22.92
C GLY A 31 16.86 21.10 -21.76
N MET A 32 17.50 19.97 -22.07
CA MET A 32 17.80 18.90 -21.11
C MET A 32 18.45 19.42 -19.82
N GLN A 33 19.42 20.34 -19.89
CA GLN A 33 20.09 20.89 -18.71
C GLN A 33 19.12 21.52 -17.69
N LYS A 34 18.12 22.29 -18.18
CA LYS A 34 17.10 22.91 -17.31
C LYS A 34 16.16 21.87 -16.72
N VAL A 35 15.81 20.84 -17.50
CA VAL A 35 14.97 19.75 -17.00
C VAL A 35 15.71 18.98 -15.92
N THR A 36 16.96 18.58 -16.17
CA THR A 36 17.79 17.86 -15.20
C THR A 36 18.00 18.66 -13.92
N SER A 37 18.31 19.97 -14.01
CA SER A 37 18.46 20.79 -12.80
C SER A 37 17.18 20.88 -11.99
N THR A 38 16.02 20.93 -12.67
CA THR A 38 14.71 20.92 -12.01
C THR A 38 14.43 19.57 -11.34
N VAL A 39 14.77 18.45 -11.99
CA VAL A 39 14.66 17.11 -11.40
C VAL A 39 15.52 16.99 -10.15
N MET A 40 16.75 17.50 -10.17
CA MET A 40 17.63 17.45 -8.99
C MET A 40 17.11 18.33 -7.84
N ALA A 41 16.49 19.48 -8.16
CA ALA A 41 15.95 20.40 -7.15
C ALA A 41 14.59 19.97 -6.58
N ARG A 42 13.73 19.32 -7.37
CA ARG A 42 12.34 18.99 -7.02
C ARG A 42 12.08 17.50 -6.85
N GLY A 43 13.05 16.65 -7.19
CA GLY A 43 12.98 15.19 -7.10
C GLY A 43 12.33 14.51 -8.31
N ALA A 44 11.35 15.15 -8.95
CA ALA A 44 10.69 14.62 -10.15
C ALA A 44 10.04 15.74 -10.98
N VAL A 45 9.83 15.46 -12.27
CA VAL A 45 9.08 16.31 -13.20
C VAL A 45 8.21 15.44 -14.11
N VAL A 46 7.12 16.02 -14.61
CA VAL A 46 6.23 15.37 -15.58
C VAL A 46 6.66 15.77 -16.98
N ILE A 47 6.68 14.81 -17.90
CA ILE A 47 6.90 15.05 -19.32
C ILE A 47 5.59 14.88 -20.07
N THR A 48 5.16 15.91 -20.79
CA THR A 48 3.95 15.89 -21.60
C THR A 48 4.23 15.66 -23.08
N ARG A 49 3.28 15.02 -23.76
CA ARG A 49 3.22 14.90 -25.22
C ARG A 49 1.84 15.38 -25.66
N HIS A 50 1.79 16.34 -26.58
CA HIS A 50 0.53 16.99 -26.99
C HIS A 50 -0.29 17.47 -25.77
N GLU A 51 0.36 18.14 -24.81
CA GLU A 51 -0.22 18.61 -23.54
C GLU A 51 -0.75 17.53 -22.58
N GLN A 52 -0.59 16.25 -22.90
CA GLN A 52 -0.99 15.14 -22.02
C GLN A 52 0.21 14.58 -21.25
N PRO A 53 0.09 14.33 -19.93
CA PRO A 53 1.13 13.62 -19.17
C PRO A 53 1.44 12.27 -19.82
N SER A 54 2.72 12.02 -20.11
CA SER A 54 3.18 10.81 -20.80
C SER A 54 4.15 9.98 -19.98
N MET A 55 4.97 10.63 -19.14
CA MET A 55 5.89 9.96 -18.22
C MET A 55 6.32 10.92 -17.10
N VAL A 56 6.93 10.36 -16.06
CA VAL A 56 7.63 11.10 -15.02
C VAL A 56 9.12 10.83 -15.15
N LEU A 57 9.94 11.89 -15.10
CA LEU A 57 11.39 11.80 -15.01
C LEU A 57 11.81 12.14 -13.57
N MET A 58 12.62 11.28 -12.96
CA MET A 58 13.10 11.45 -11.59
C MET A 58 14.56 11.00 -11.45
N SER A 59 15.21 11.36 -10.34
CA SER A 59 16.55 10.87 -10.05
C SER A 59 16.55 9.38 -9.73
N VAL A 60 17.68 8.71 -10.00
CA VAL A 60 17.86 7.29 -9.65
C VAL A 60 17.69 7.08 -8.14
N GLU A 61 18.20 7.99 -7.31
CA GLU A 61 18.04 7.93 -5.85
C GLU A 61 16.56 7.90 -5.44
N ARG A 62 15.73 8.76 -6.06
CA ARG A 62 14.29 8.79 -5.73
C ARG A 62 13.57 7.54 -6.24
N TYR A 63 13.95 7.04 -7.41
CA TYR A 63 13.43 5.77 -7.91
C TYR A 63 13.72 4.62 -6.93
N LEU A 64 14.96 4.49 -6.46
CA LEU A 64 15.33 3.44 -5.50
C LEU A 64 14.59 3.56 -4.16
N LYS A 65 14.33 4.79 -3.68
CA LYS A 65 13.50 5.00 -2.47
C LYS A 65 12.06 4.54 -2.66
N LEU A 66 11.48 4.74 -3.85
CA LEU A 66 10.12 4.28 -4.17
C LEU A 66 10.05 2.75 -4.27
N GLU A 67 11.06 2.13 -4.87
CA GLU A 67 11.16 0.66 -4.92
C GLU A 67 11.23 0.08 -3.50
N GLN A 68 12.11 0.61 -2.64
CA GLN A 68 12.22 0.17 -1.24
C GLN A 68 10.94 0.40 -0.44
N ALA A 69 10.26 1.53 -0.63
CA ALA A 69 8.99 1.80 0.05
C ALA A 69 7.83 0.93 -0.44
N SER A 70 7.95 0.37 -1.65
CA SER A 70 6.95 -0.53 -2.23
C SER A 70 7.16 -1.99 -1.82
N GLU A 71 8.31 -2.33 -1.24
CA GLU A 71 8.53 -3.65 -0.67
C GLU A 71 7.60 -3.84 0.55
N PRO A 72 6.69 -4.83 0.52
CA PRO A 72 5.88 -5.14 1.69
C PRO A 72 6.83 -5.48 2.85
N ASN A 73 6.58 -4.93 4.03
CA ASN A 73 7.32 -5.33 5.23
C ASN A 73 6.87 -6.74 5.65
N LEU A 74 7.44 -7.75 4.98
CA LEU A 74 7.13 -9.15 5.21
C LEU A 74 7.56 -9.60 6.61
N GLU A 75 8.64 -9.04 7.15
CA GLU A 75 9.08 -9.33 8.52
C GLU A 75 8.01 -8.92 9.55
N ALA A 76 7.47 -7.71 9.45
CA ALA A 76 6.39 -7.27 10.33
C ALA A 76 5.12 -8.12 10.18
N LEU A 77 4.81 -8.58 8.96
CA LEU A 77 3.68 -9.47 8.73
C LEU A 77 3.92 -10.86 9.34
N THR A 78 5.11 -11.42 9.18
CA THR A 78 5.53 -12.69 9.78
C THR A 78 5.50 -12.60 11.30
N HIS A 79 6.05 -11.55 11.89
CA HIS A 79 5.99 -11.34 13.35
C HIS A 79 4.55 -11.30 13.86
N ARG A 80 3.65 -10.57 13.17
CA ARG A 80 2.23 -10.54 13.56
C ARG A 80 1.58 -11.92 13.46
N PHE A 81 1.92 -12.70 12.44
CA PHE A 81 1.43 -14.06 12.29
C PHE A 81 1.92 -14.95 13.44
N ASP A 82 3.22 -14.89 13.75
CA ASP A 82 3.84 -15.68 14.81
C ASP A 82 3.26 -15.32 16.19
N ASP A 83 3.03 -14.03 16.45
CA ASP A 83 2.39 -13.57 17.69
C ASP A 83 0.98 -14.14 17.81
N MET A 84 0.17 -14.05 16.75
CA MET A 84 -1.19 -14.60 16.74
C MET A 84 -1.18 -16.12 16.91
N PHE A 85 -0.25 -16.81 16.24
CA PHE A 85 -0.09 -18.24 16.35
C PHE A 85 0.32 -18.66 17.76
N ALA A 86 1.29 -17.97 18.36
CA ALA A 86 1.72 -18.23 19.74
C ALA A 86 0.56 -18.07 20.74
N HIS A 87 -0.31 -17.07 20.54
CA HIS A 87 -1.51 -16.90 21.37
C HIS A 87 -2.48 -18.08 21.25
N MET A 88 -2.64 -18.65 20.06
CA MET A 88 -3.50 -19.82 19.83
C MET A 88 -2.92 -21.11 20.44
N GLN A 89 -1.60 -21.20 20.59
CA GLN A 89 -0.92 -22.38 21.14
C GLN A 89 -0.87 -22.39 22.68
N GLY A 90 -1.33 -21.33 23.33
CA GLY A 90 -1.35 -21.24 24.79
C GLY A 90 -2.37 -22.20 25.43
N GLU A 91 -2.11 -22.63 26.67
CA GLU A 91 -2.96 -23.56 27.41
C GLU A 91 -4.41 -23.05 27.56
N ALA A 92 -4.58 -21.74 27.77
CA ALA A 92 -5.90 -21.12 27.86
C ALA A 92 -6.68 -21.21 26.54
N ALA A 93 -6.01 -21.03 25.39
CA ALA A 93 -6.64 -21.17 24.08
C ALA A 93 -7.01 -22.62 23.79
N ALA A 94 -6.14 -23.58 24.15
CA ALA A 94 -6.44 -25.00 24.05
C ALA A 94 -7.65 -25.41 24.90
N GLN A 95 -7.72 -24.96 26.16
CA GLN A 95 -8.85 -25.22 27.05
C GLN A 95 -10.14 -24.56 26.54
N ALA A 96 -10.07 -23.31 26.07
CA ALA A 96 -11.21 -22.62 25.48
C ALA A 96 -11.74 -23.34 24.24
N MET A 97 -10.86 -23.90 23.41
CA MET A 97 -11.24 -24.69 22.25
C MET A 97 -11.95 -25.99 22.64
N VAL A 98 -11.42 -26.73 23.63
CA VAL A 98 -12.09 -27.93 24.18
C VAL A 98 -13.47 -27.57 24.73
N ALA A 99 -13.59 -26.48 25.48
CA ALA A 99 -14.87 -26.03 26.02
C ALA A 99 -15.86 -25.67 24.91
N ALA A 100 -15.41 -24.97 23.87
CA ALA A 100 -16.26 -24.61 22.73
C ALA A 100 -16.82 -25.84 21.99
N PHE A 101 -16.02 -26.91 21.85
CA PHE A 101 -16.49 -28.18 21.25
C PHE A 101 -17.40 -29.01 22.16
N ALA A 102 -17.40 -28.75 23.47
CA ALA A 102 -18.29 -29.42 24.41
C ALA A 102 -19.68 -28.76 24.52
N LEU A 103 -19.85 -27.53 24.01
CA LEU A 103 -21.13 -26.83 24.01
C LEU A 103 -22.12 -27.47 23.05
N ASN A 104 -23.40 -27.46 23.43
CA ASN A 104 -24.46 -27.80 22.49
C ASN A 104 -24.68 -26.66 21.47
N PRO A 105 -25.35 -26.91 20.33
CA PRO A 105 -25.52 -25.90 19.28
C PRO A 105 -26.23 -24.61 19.72
N ALA A 106 -27.14 -24.67 20.70
CA ALA A 106 -27.83 -23.48 21.20
C ALA A 106 -26.91 -22.61 22.05
N GLU A 107 -26.15 -23.23 22.96
CA GLU A 107 -25.16 -22.54 23.81
C GLU A 107 -24.03 -21.92 22.98
N LEU A 108 -23.59 -22.62 21.93
CA LEU A 108 -22.60 -22.10 20.99
C LEU A 108 -23.13 -20.89 20.22
N GLY A 109 -24.41 -20.93 19.81
CA GLY A 109 -25.08 -19.81 19.16
C GLY A 109 -25.17 -18.58 20.07
N GLU A 110 -25.54 -18.75 21.33
CA GLU A 110 -25.59 -17.67 22.33
C GLU A 110 -24.21 -17.03 22.56
N ALA A 111 -23.17 -17.87 22.70
CA ALA A 111 -21.80 -17.40 22.87
C ALA A 111 -21.28 -16.62 21.65
N ALA A 112 -21.62 -17.07 20.43
CA ALA A 112 -21.26 -16.37 19.20
C ALA A 112 -21.91 -15.00 19.09
N VAL A 113 -23.21 -14.89 19.44
CA VAL A 113 -23.92 -13.60 19.48
C VAL A 113 -23.28 -12.67 20.51
N ALA A 114 -23.01 -13.16 21.72
CA ALA A 114 -22.41 -12.36 22.79
C ALA A 114 -21.04 -11.74 22.42
N GLN A 115 -20.22 -12.45 21.63
CA GLN A 115 -18.92 -11.95 21.15
C GLN A 115 -19.02 -11.04 19.91
N ALA A 116 -20.06 -11.23 19.09
CA ALA A 116 -20.27 -10.43 17.88
C ALA A 116 -20.86 -9.04 18.16
N VAL A 117 -21.52 -8.84 19.31
CA VAL A 117 -21.96 -7.50 19.71
C VAL A 117 -20.73 -6.72 20.15
N PRO A 118 -20.32 -5.64 19.45
CA PRO A 118 -19.17 -4.85 19.86
C PRO A 118 -19.45 -4.30 21.26
N ALA A 119 -18.49 -4.46 22.17
CA ALA A 119 -18.54 -3.84 23.48
C ALA A 119 -18.86 -2.35 23.27
N ALA A 120 -20.07 -1.95 23.65
CA ALA A 120 -20.51 -0.57 23.53
C ALA A 120 -19.50 0.29 24.30
N ARG A 121 -18.73 1.08 23.54
CA ARG A 121 -17.89 2.20 23.93
C ARG A 121 -18.19 2.67 25.36
N ARG A 122 -17.27 2.41 26.28
CA ARG A 122 -17.11 3.09 27.57
C ARG A 122 -15.67 3.53 27.72
#